data_AF-A0A426W1J5-F1
#
_entry.id   AF-A0A426W1J5-F1
#
_cell.length_a   1.000
_cell.length_b   1.000
_cell.length_c   1.000
_cell.angle_alpha   90.00
_cell.angle_beta   90.00
_cell.angle_gamma   90.00
#
_symmetry.space_group_name_H-M   'P 1'
#
loop_
_entity.id
_entity.type
_entity.pdbx_description
1 polymer ?
#
loop_
_entity_poly.entity_id
_entity_poly.type
_entity_poly.pdbx_seq_one_letter_code
_entity_poly.pdbx_strand_id
1 'polypeptide(L)'
;MLKRVIQLSLILLLVLGGCKTMDEHKQVSALEDTLRRYEGAIRWGSVDSAQGFRALDAAGDPPPPVSADLRVTSYEVVQGPTMLDETTAVQIADIQYTFDERPVVRTIVDQQVWKYDESKKLWQLQTPVPLFK
;
A
#
# COMPACT_ATOMS: atom_id res chain seq x y z
N MET A 1 30.18 2.55 -45.02
CA MET A 1 30.43 2.51 -43.55
C MET A 1 29.52 3.45 -42.78
N LEU A 2 29.34 4.71 -43.21
CA LEU A 2 28.50 5.72 -42.52
C LEU A 2 27.04 5.27 -42.25
N LYS A 3 26.36 4.63 -43.21
CA LYS A 3 24.99 4.10 -43.02
C LYS A 3 24.88 3.00 -41.96
N ARG A 4 25.89 2.14 -41.81
CA ARG A 4 25.91 1.09 -40.78
C ARG A 4 26.13 1.66 -39.38
N VAL A 5 26.97 2.70 -39.28
CA VAL A 5 27.18 3.43 -38.02
C VAL A 5 25.92 4.16 -37.59
N ILE A 6 25.19 4.78 -38.53
CA ILE A 6 23.90 5.45 -38.27
C ILE A 6 22.82 4.45 -37.84
N GLN A 7 22.74 3.27 -38.47
CA GLN A 7 21.80 2.22 -38.04
C GLN A 7 22.13 1.64 -36.65
N LEU A 8 23.40 1.42 -36.32
CA LEU A 8 23.80 0.94 -35.00
C LEU A 8 23.54 1.98 -33.90
N SER A 9 23.73 3.27 -34.19
CA SER A 9 23.46 4.35 -33.23
C SER A 9 21.96 4.53 -32.98
N LEU A 10 21.11 4.37 -34.00
CA LEU A 10 19.66 4.42 -33.85
C LEU A 10 19.09 3.26 -33.00
N ILE A 11 19.65 2.04 -33.13
CA ILE A 11 19.26 0.88 -32.32
C ILE A 11 19.70 1.07 -30.86
N LEU A 12 20.88 1.63 -30.62
CA LEU A 12 21.38 1.88 -29.26
C LEU A 12 20.54 2.91 -28.49
N LEU A 13 20.03 3.94 -29.20
CA LEU A 13 19.10 4.93 -28.63
C LEU A 13 17.75 4.34 -28.22
N LEU A 14 17.28 3.29 -28.90
CA LEU A 14 15.99 2.64 -28.58
C LEU A 14 16.05 1.79 -27.30
N VAL A 15 17.23 1.29 -26.91
CA VAL A 15 17.41 0.42 -25.74
C VAL A 15 17.46 1.21 -24.42
N LEU A 16 17.82 2.50 -24.47
CA LEU A 16 17.98 3.34 -23.27
C LEU A 16 16.65 3.77 -22.62
N GLY A 17 15.52 3.71 -23.33
CA GLY A 17 14.20 4.05 -22.79
C GLY A 17 13.59 2.99 -21.86
N GLY A 18 14.15 1.79 -21.80
CA GLY A 18 13.52 0.64 -21.11
C GLY A 18 13.71 0.58 -19.59
N CYS A 19 14.70 1.28 -19.02
CA CYS A 19 15.00 1.15 -17.59
C CYS A 19 13.97 1.84 -16.68
N LYS A 20 13.52 3.07 -17.02
CA LYS A 20 12.59 3.83 -16.18
C LYS A 20 11.21 3.14 -16.06
N THR A 21 10.67 2.65 -17.17
CA THR A 21 9.39 1.93 -17.20
C THR A 21 9.42 0.62 -16.42
N MET A 22 10.57 -0.07 -16.39
CA MET A 22 10.69 -1.33 -15.65
C MET A 22 10.68 -1.12 -14.13
N ASP A 23 11.27 -0.02 -13.64
CA ASP A 23 11.27 0.26 -12.20
C ASP A 23 9.91 0.78 -11.72
N GLU A 24 9.21 1.59 -12.51
CA GLU A 24 7.81 1.97 -12.26
C GLU A 24 6.89 0.74 -12.16
N HIS A 25 7.04 -0.22 -13.07
CA HIS A 25 6.21 -1.44 -13.04
C HIS A 25 6.46 -2.28 -11.79
N LYS A 26 7.72 -2.44 -11.36
CA LYS A 26 8.05 -3.13 -10.11
C LYS A 26 7.46 -2.41 -8.91
N GLN A 27 7.47 -1.09 -8.90
CA GLN A 27 6.95 -0.30 -7.80
C GLN A 27 5.43 -0.44 -7.66
N VAL A 28 4.70 -0.42 -8.78
CA VAL A 28 3.24 -0.69 -8.81
C VAL A 28 2.95 -2.11 -8.33
N SER A 29 3.69 -3.10 -8.82
CA SER A 29 3.53 -4.49 -8.37
C SER A 29 3.79 -4.64 -6.87
N ALA A 30 4.85 -3.99 -6.35
CA ALA A 30 5.16 -3.96 -4.93
C ALA A 30 4.07 -3.25 -4.10
N LEU A 31 3.40 -2.23 -4.65
CA LEU A 31 2.27 -1.56 -4.00
C LEU A 31 1.13 -2.55 -3.83
N GLU A 32 0.71 -3.23 -4.89
CA GLU A 32 -0.37 -4.21 -4.83
C GLU A 32 -0.08 -5.34 -3.84
N ASP A 33 1.15 -5.87 -3.83
CA ASP A 33 1.57 -6.88 -2.86
C ASP A 33 1.48 -6.34 -1.42
N THR A 34 1.92 -5.10 -1.20
CA THR A 34 1.84 -4.45 0.11
C THR A 34 0.40 -4.28 0.56
N LEU A 35 -0.49 -3.83 -0.32
CA LEU A 35 -1.91 -3.63 -0.03
C LEU A 35 -2.62 -4.95 0.30
N ARG A 36 -2.34 -6.03 -0.46
CA ARG A 36 -2.86 -7.37 -0.15
C ARG A 36 -2.39 -7.87 1.23
N ARG A 37 -1.12 -7.63 1.58
CA ARG A 37 -0.58 -8.00 2.89
C ARG A 37 -1.19 -7.16 4.01
N TYR A 38 -1.42 -5.87 3.77
CA TYR A 38 -2.07 -4.97 4.73
C TYR A 38 -3.51 -5.38 4.99
N GLU A 39 -4.30 -5.64 3.93
CA GLU A 39 -5.64 -6.20 4.05
C GLU A 39 -5.62 -7.51 4.86
N GLY A 40 -4.70 -8.43 4.54
CA GLY A 40 -4.54 -9.67 5.30
C GLY A 40 -4.22 -9.44 6.78
N ALA A 41 -3.39 -8.44 7.09
CA ALA A 41 -3.05 -8.07 8.47
C ALA A 41 -4.25 -7.50 9.23
N ILE A 42 -5.08 -6.70 8.59
CA ILE A 42 -6.32 -6.17 9.18
C ILE A 42 -7.36 -7.28 9.38
N ARG A 43 -7.55 -8.15 8.39
CA ARG A 43 -8.60 -9.19 8.41
C ARG A 43 -8.28 -10.37 9.32
N TRP A 44 -7.04 -10.84 9.26
CA TRP A 44 -6.64 -12.13 9.85
C TRP A 44 -5.51 -11.99 10.89
N GLY A 45 -4.77 -10.89 10.86
CA GLY A 45 -3.73 -10.61 11.84
C GLY A 45 -4.30 -10.06 13.15
N SER A 46 -3.44 -9.92 14.16
CA SER A 46 -3.71 -8.86 15.14
C SER A 46 -3.64 -7.54 14.38
N VAL A 47 -4.62 -6.66 14.54
CA VAL A 47 -4.56 -5.31 13.98
C VAL A 47 -3.26 -4.61 14.39
N ASP A 48 -2.68 -4.98 15.53
CA ASP A 48 -1.36 -4.56 15.98
C ASP A 48 -0.24 -4.85 14.95
N SER A 49 -0.33 -5.95 14.20
CA SER A 49 0.64 -6.28 13.13
C SER A 49 0.60 -5.28 11.97
N ALA A 50 -0.53 -4.58 11.76
CA ALA A 50 -0.65 -3.54 10.76
C ALA A 50 0.23 -2.31 11.08
N GLN A 51 0.68 -2.14 12.33
CA GLN A 51 1.66 -1.11 12.69
C GLN A 51 2.99 -1.30 11.95
N GLY A 52 3.35 -2.55 11.61
CA GLY A 52 4.59 -2.84 10.89
C GLY A 52 4.66 -2.26 9.47
N PHE A 53 3.51 -1.80 8.93
CA PHE A 53 3.45 -1.13 7.64
C PHE A 53 3.73 0.36 7.74
N ARG A 54 3.71 0.95 8.94
CA ARG A 54 3.87 2.39 9.12
C ARG A 54 5.33 2.83 8.92
N ALA A 55 5.51 4.05 8.44
CA ALA A 55 6.82 4.70 8.52
C ALA A 55 7.13 5.10 9.98
N LEU A 56 8.40 5.07 10.36
CA LEU A 56 8.85 5.41 11.72
C LEU A 56 8.54 6.88 12.09
N ASP A 57 8.49 7.74 11.09
CA ASP A 57 8.22 9.18 11.16
C ASP A 57 6.79 9.53 10.71
N ALA A 58 5.92 8.54 10.49
CA ALA A 58 4.53 8.76 10.11
C ALA A 58 3.78 9.51 11.23
N ALA A 59 2.97 10.50 10.83
CA ALA A 59 2.22 11.30 11.78
C ALA A 59 1.08 10.51 12.45
N GLY A 60 0.79 10.84 13.71
CA GLY A 60 -0.32 10.25 14.48
C GLY A 60 0.11 9.03 15.29
N ASP A 61 -0.38 8.99 16.53
CA ASP A 61 0.00 7.97 17.50
C ASP A 61 -0.44 6.56 17.05
N PRO A 62 0.30 5.52 17.46
CA PRO A 62 -0.20 4.17 17.32
C PRO A 62 -1.55 4.03 18.06
N PRO A 63 -2.57 3.41 17.45
CA PRO A 63 -3.81 3.10 18.13
C PRO A 63 -3.53 2.22 19.36
N PRO A 64 -4.41 2.26 20.37
CA PRO A 64 -4.35 1.33 21.50
C PRO A 64 -4.42 -0.12 21.00
N PRO A 65 -3.88 -1.08 21.78
CA PRO A 65 -4.01 -2.50 21.48
C PRO A 65 -5.47 -2.87 21.26
N VAL A 66 -5.72 -3.68 20.25
CA VAL A 66 -7.07 -4.08 19.90
C VAL A 66 -7.56 -5.19 20.82
N SER A 67 -8.85 -5.15 21.15
CA SER A 67 -9.48 -6.18 21.99
C SER A 67 -9.46 -7.55 21.31
N ALA A 68 -9.24 -8.60 22.11
CA ALA A 68 -9.12 -9.97 21.62
C ALA A 68 -10.42 -10.53 21.01
N ASP A 69 -11.57 -9.89 21.29
CA ASP A 69 -12.88 -10.23 20.77
C ASP A 69 -13.22 -9.53 19.44
N LEU A 70 -12.30 -8.74 18.86
CA LEU A 70 -12.51 -8.12 17.56
C LEU A 70 -12.61 -9.19 16.45
N ARG A 71 -13.62 -9.05 15.59
CA ARG A 71 -13.78 -9.77 14.32
C ARG A 71 -13.93 -8.79 13.18
N VAL A 72 -13.02 -8.82 12.21
CA VAL A 72 -13.23 -8.14 10.92
C VAL A 72 -14.07 -9.05 10.03
N THR A 73 -15.26 -8.58 9.67
CA THR A 73 -16.23 -9.33 8.85
C THR A 73 -16.09 -8.98 7.37
N SER A 74 -15.73 -7.74 7.05
CA SER A 74 -15.48 -7.28 5.67
C SER A 74 -14.32 -6.29 5.60
N TYR A 75 -13.66 -6.29 4.45
CA TYR A 75 -12.69 -5.30 4.01
C TYR A 75 -12.93 -5.14 2.52
N GLU A 76 -13.42 -3.98 2.10
CA GLU A 76 -13.79 -3.70 0.72
C GLU A 76 -13.04 -2.46 0.24
N VAL A 77 -12.24 -2.60 -0.81
CA VAL A 77 -11.57 -1.46 -1.43
C VAL A 77 -12.58 -0.71 -2.29
N VAL A 78 -13.16 0.36 -1.74
CA VAL A 78 -14.16 1.20 -2.41
C VAL A 78 -13.53 2.18 -3.40
N GLN A 79 -12.26 2.54 -3.18
CA GLN A 79 -11.43 3.25 -4.15
C GLN A 79 -10.06 2.59 -4.23
N GLY A 80 -9.77 1.99 -5.39
CA GLY A 80 -8.51 1.31 -5.66
C GLY A 80 -7.28 2.20 -5.58
N PRO A 81 -6.08 1.60 -5.50
CA PRO A 81 -4.84 2.34 -5.40
C PRO A 81 -4.68 3.30 -6.59
N THR A 82 -4.51 4.59 -6.26
CA THR A 82 -4.28 5.65 -7.23
C THR A 82 -2.97 6.35 -6.90
N MET A 83 -2.05 6.41 -7.86
CA MET A 83 -0.80 7.16 -7.71
C MET A 83 -1.12 8.67 -7.73
N LEU A 84 -0.65 9.41 -6.72
CA LEU A 84 -0.69 10.88 -6.69
C LEU A 84 0.56 11.48 -7.34
N ASP A 85 1.69 10.79 -7.19
CA ASP A 85 2.98 11.11 -7.81
C ASP A 85 3.79 9.80 -8.00
N GLU A 86 5.08 9.90 -8.38
CA GLU A 86 5.94 8.72 -8.61
C GLU A 86 6.13 7.86 -7.36
N THR A 87 5.95 8.40 -6.14
CA THR A 87 6.25 7.73 -4.86
C THR A 87 5.09 7.69 -3.88
N THR A 88 3.96 8.31 -4.20
CA THR A 88 2.81 8.43 -3.30
C THR A 88 1.58 7.82 -3.94
N ALA A 89 0.86 6.99 -3.19
CA ALA A 89 -0.40 6.38 -3.60
C ALA A 89 -1.47 6.52 -2.52
N VAL A 90 -2.73 6.51 -2.93
CA VAL A 90 -3.88 6.54 -2.02
C VAL A 90 -4.86 5.40 -2.32
N GLN A 91 -5.53 4.92 -1.27
CA GLN A 91 -6.58 3.91 -1.35
C GLN A 91 -7.66 4.25 -0.30
N ILE A 92 -8.92 3.91 -0.58
CA ILE A 92 -9.99 3.96 0.42
C ILE A 92 -10.58 2.57 0.58
N ALA A 93 -10.71 2.11 1.82
CA ALA A 93 -11.32 0.84 2.16
C ALA A 93 -12.43 1.00 3.20
N ASP A 94 -13.55 0.31 2.98
CA ASP A 94 -14.61 0.15 3.96
C ASP A 94 -14.38 -1.14 4.74
N ILE A 95 -14.26 -1.01 6.05
CA ILE A 95 -13.94 -2.11 6.96
C ILE A 95 -15.15 -2.34 7.86
N GLN A 96 -15.73 -3.53 7.79
CA GLN A 96 -16.80 -3.95 8.69
C GLN A 96 -16.25 -4.87 9.77
N TYR A 97 -16.69 -4.67 11.01
CA TYR A 97 -16.26 -5.45 12.16
C TYR A 97 -17.33 -5.59 13.22
N THR A 98 -17.14 -6.56 14.11
CA THR A 98 -17.95 -6.81 15.30
C THR A 98 -17.04 -7.14 16.49
N PHE A 99 -17.58 -7.10 17.70
CA PHE A 99 -16.94 -7.64 18.90
C PHE A 99 -17.73 -8.88 19.34
N ASP A 100 -17.07 -9.99 19.70
CA ASP A 100 -17.76 -11.25 20.05
C ASP A 100 -18.74 -11.05 21.21
N GLU A 101 -18.44 -10.18 22.18
CA GLU A 101 -19.35 -9.86 23.30
C GLU A 101 -20.56 -9.00 22.89
N ARG A 102 -20.47 -8.29 21.76
CA ARG A 102 -21.51 -7.38 21.25
C ARG A 102 -21.53 -7.44 19.71
N PRO A 103 -22.30 -8.37 19.11
CA PRO A 103 -22.31 -8.59 17.66
C PRO A 103 -23.10 -7.52 16.92
N VAL A 104 -22.73 -6.26 17.10
CA VAL A 104 -23.20 -5.11 16.34
C VAL A 104 -22.18 -4.85 15.24
N VAL A 105 -22.62 -4.93 13.98
CA VAL A 105 -21.76 -4.59 12.84
C VAL A 105 -21.49 -3.09 12.87
N ARG A 106 -20.21 -2.76 12.87
CA ARG A 106 -19.69 -1.39 12.76
C ARG A 106 -18.89 -1.25 11.48
N THR A 107 -18.83 -0.04 10.96
CA THR A 107 -18.08 0.28 9.74
C THR A 107 -17.08 1.39 10.02
N ILE A 108 -15.87 1.26 9.48
CA ILE A 108 -14.85 2.31 9.41
C ILE A 108 -14.53 2.54 7.94
N VAL A 109 -14.48 3.81 7.53
CA VAL A 109 -13.90 4.21 6.26
C VAL A 109 -12.43 4.53 6.52
N ASP A 110 -11.53 3.72 5.98
CA ASP A 110 -10.09 3.89 6.09
C ASP A 110 -9.53 4.60 4.86
N GLN A 111 -9.03 5.82 5.05
CA GLN A 111 -8.41 6.63 4.00
C GLN A 111 -6.90 6.52 4.13
N GLN A 112 -6.30 5.78 3.22
CA GLN A 112 -4.91 5.36 3.32
C GLN A 112 -4.03 6.22 2.41
N VAL A 113 -2.92 6.72 2.96
CA VAL A 113 -1.83 7.33 2.19
C VAL A 113 -0.61 6.45 2.32
N TRP A 114 -0.07 6.03 1.17
CA TRP A 114 1.10 5.17 1.06
C TRP A 114 2.24 5.94 0.40
N LYS A 115 3.45 5.79 0.95
CA LYS A 115 4.66 6.39 0.39
C LYS A 115 5.72 5.32 0.17
N TYR A 116 6.35 5.34 -1.00
CA TYR A 116 7.44 4.45 -1.35
C TYR A 116 8.75 4.97 -0.77
N ASP A 117 9.43 4.12 -0.01
CA ASP A 117 10.78 4.36 0.48
C ASP A 117 11.76 3.73 -0.51
N GLU A 118 12.42 4.55 -1.32
CA GLU A 118 13.40 4.08 -2.31
C GLU A 118 14.59 3.36 -1.68
N SER A 119 15.00 3.76 -0.47
CA SER A 119 16.15 3.17 0.23
C SER A 119 15.84 1.74 0.70
N LYS A 120 14.62 1.52 1.16
CA LYS A 120 14.14 0.22 1.64
C LYS A 120 13.41 -0.59 0.58
N LYS A 121 13.09 0.02 -0.57
CA LYS A 121 12.30 -0.54 -1.67
C LYS A 121 10.96 -1.12 -1.22
N LEU A 122 10.26 -0.40 -0.35
CA LEU A 122 8.98 -0.83 0.21
C LEU A 122 8.01 0.33 0.37
N TRP A 123 6.73 0.01 0.32
CA TRP A 123 5.64 0.97 0.57
C TRP A 123 5.31 1.03 2.05
N GLN A 124 5.16 2.25 2.57
CA GLN A 124 4.87 2.52 3.98
C GLN A 124 3.60 3.34 4.13
N LEU A 125 2.75 2.91 5.06
CA LEU A 125 1.55 3.62 5.45
C LEU A 125 1.92 4.89 6.22
N GLN A 126 1.41 6.02 5.75
CA GLN A 126 1.63 7.34 6.35
C GLN A 126 0.51 7.71 7.31
N THR A 127 -0.71 7.25 7.04
CA THR A 127 -1.86 7.46 7.92
C THR A 127 -1.84 6.51 9.12
N PRO A 128 -2.56 6.83 10.20
CA PRO A 128 -2.77 5.91 11.31
C PRO A 128 -3.52 4.65 10.86
N VAL A 129 -3.21 3.52 11.48
CA VAL A 129 -4.03 2.30 11.34
C VAL A 129 -5.42 2.58 11.94
N PRO A 130 -6.51 2.04 11.35
CA PRO A 130 -7.87 2.21 11.86
C PRO A 130 -8.04 1.94 13.34
N LEU A 131 -8.84 2.79 14.00
CA LEU A 131 -9.22 2.64 15.40
C LEU A 131 -10.53 1.85 15.51
N PHE A 132 -10.44 0.62 16.02
CA PHE A 132 -11.60 -0.23 16.32
C PHE A 132 -12.12 0.05 17.73
N LYS A 133 -13.42 0.38 17.86
CA LYS A 133 -14.04 0.80 19.13
C LYS A 133 -15.53 0.50 19.15
#